data_AF-A0A1Q9UZU9-F1
#
_entry.id   AF-A0A1Q9UZU9-F1
#
_cell.length_a   1.000
_cell.length_b   1.000
_cell.length_c   1.000
_cell.angle_alpha   90.00
_cell.angle_beta   90.00
_cell.angle_gamma   90.00
#
_symmetry.space_group_name_H-M   'P 1'
#
loop_
_entity.id
_entity.type
_entity.pdbx_description
1 polymer ?
#
loop_
_entity_poly.entity_id
_entity_poly.type
_entity_poly.pdbx_seq_one_letter_code
_entity_poly.pdbx_strand_id
1 'polypeptide(L)'
;MPDNLAAHARRIANSVDPEGQAARARTARQGRKVEIIHGENAMSRLTAHVPVEVASAAYARVDGMAQALRRAGSSRSMDQLRADVTTDLLLGRDPGVTAPETAATVSLHMPASTALGITDDGCTLDGYGTIPAPIAREIMTNPASTWRKVLCDPTTGTPTSLGRTRRKPSTTIRDLVRIRDRECVVPWCHRPATHTDFDHEQPWTDGGPTSATNGTSRCRHHHRLKHHPRWTHSHNPTHSTTTVTTPHGTTYTAPVPPVLRP
;
A
#
# COMPACT_ATOMS: atom_id res chain seq x y z
N MET A 1 28.53 -4.73 -16.14
CA MET A 1 29.58 -5.76 -16.02
C MET A 1 28.92 -7.11 -16.16
N PRO A 2 29.49 -8.08 -16.88
CA PRO A 2 28.86 -9.39 -17.00
C PRO A 2 28.76 -10.04 -15.61
N ASP A 3 27.59 -10.54 -15.24
CA ASP A 3 27.26 -11.10 -13.92
C ASP A 3 28.26 -12.18 -13.45
N ASN A 4 28.92 -12.84 -14.40
CA ASN A 4 29.98 -13.83 -14.16
C ASN A 4 31.21 -13.26 -13.44
N LEU A 5 31.61 -12.00 -13.69
CA LEU A 5 32.77 -11.41 -13.01
C LEU A 5 32.47 -11.10 -11.54
N ALA A 6 31.27 -10.57 -11.25
CA ALA A 6 30.84 -10.26 -9.90
C ALA A 6 30.66 -11.53 -9.05
N ALA A 7 30.11 -12.59 -9.63
CA ALA A 7 29.99 -13.90 -8.98
C ALA A 7 31.38 -14.51 -8.69
N HIS A 8 32.29 -14.44 -9.65
CA HIS A 8 33.65 -14.96 -9.49
C HIS A 8 34.45 -14.19 -8.43
N ALA A 9 34.38 -12.86 -8.44
CA ALA A 9 35.02 -12.01 -7.44
C ALA A 9 34.47 -12.26 -6.02
N ARG A 10 33.15 -12.43 -5.88
CA ARG A 10 32.54 -12.80 -4.59
C ARG A 10 32.99 -14.16 -4.11
N ARG A 11 33.10 -15.15 -5.00
CA ARG A 11 33.61 -16.48 -4.64
C ARG A 11 35.04 -16.41 -4.10
N ILE A 12 35.92 -15.67 -4.78
CA ILE A 12 37.31 -15.48 -4.33
C ILE A 12 37.33 -14.73 -2.98
N ALA A 13 36.63 -13.60 -2.87
CA ALA A 13 36.58 -12.82 -1.64
C ALA A 13 36.05 -13.64 -0.44
N ASN A 14 35.03 -14.46 -0.66
CA ASN A 14 34.46 -15.34 0.37
C ASN A 14 35.41 -16.48 0.77
N SER A 15 36.23 -16.99 -0.17
CA SER A 15 37.25 -17.99 0.15
C SER A 15 38.42 -17.42 0.97
N VAL A 16 38.71 -16.13 0.81
CA VAL A 16 39.78 -15.42 1.53
C VAL A 16 39.32 -14.94 2.91
N ASP A 17 38.05 -14.55 3.05
CA ASP A 17 37.47 -14.03 4.30
C ASP A 17 36.13 -14.73 4.65
N PRO A 18 36.15 -16.00 5.11
CA PRO A 18 34.94 -16.72 5.50
C PRO A 18 34.24 -16.13 6.73
N GLU A 19 35.00 -15.61 7.69
CA GLU A 19 34.44 -15.02 8.91
C GLU A 19 33.72 -13.70 8.62
N GLY A 20 34.32 -12.82 7.83
CA GLY A 20 33.69 -11.59 7.38
C GLY A 20 32.52 -11.88 6.44
N GLN A 21 32.55 -12.93 5.63
CA GLN A 21 31.37 -13.40 4.90
C GLN A 21 30.23 -13.74 5.85
N ALA A 22 30.49 -14.52 6.90
CA ALA A 22 29.49 -14.89 7.89
C ALA A 22 28.96 -13.68 8.67
N ALA A 23 29.82 -12.71 9.01
CA ALA A 23 29.42 -11.45 9.66
C ALA A 23 28.54 -10.58 8.74
N ARG A 24 28.92 -10.43 7.45
CA ARG A 24 28.11 -9.73 6.45
C ARG A 24 26.75 -10.39 6.25
N ALA A 25 26.71 -11.73 6.18
CA ALA A 25 25.46 -12.48 6.08
C ALA A 25 24.55 -12.29 7.31
N ARG A 26 25.11 -12.32 8.54
CA ARG A 26 24.36 -12.03 9.78
C ARG A 26 23.78 -10.61 9.79
N THR A 27 24.56 -9.62 9.35
CA THR A 27 24.12 -8.22 9.26
C THR A 27 23.04 -8.05 8.20
N ALA A 28 23.23 -8.60 6.99
CA ALA A 28 22.25 -8.54 5.91
C ALA A 28 20.90 -9.15 6.30
N ARG A 29 20.90 -10.23 7.09
CA ARG A 29 19.66 -10.82 7.66
C ARG A 29 18.87 -9.84 8.54
N GLN A 30 19.46 -8.77 9.07
CA GLN A 30 18.69 -7.76 9.81
C GLN A 30 17.84 -6.87 8.88
N GLY A 31 18.21 -6.78 7.59
CA GLY A 31 17.49 -5.98 6.59
C GLY A 31 16.26 -6.67 5.97
N ARG A 32 15.79 -7.79 6.53
CA ARG A 32 14.62 -8.51 6.03
C ARG A 32 13.39 -7.61 6.02
N LYS A 33 12.67 -7.58 4.90
CA LYS A 33 11.47 -6.74 4.72
C LYS A 33 10.58 -7.28 3.61
N VAL A 34 9.31 -6.86 3.63
CA VAL A 34 8.37 -7.05 2.53
C VAL A 34 7.94 -5.66 2.06
N GLU A 35 8.01 -5.45 0.75
CA GLU A 35 7.71 -4.17 0.11
C GLU A 35 6.72 -4.39 -1.04
N ILE A 36 5.80 -3.44 -1.21
CA ILE A 36 4.94 -3.36 -2.38
C ILE A 36 5.43 -2.21 -3.26
N ILE A 37 5.60 -2.47 -4.55
CA ILE A 37 6.04 -1.51 -5.55
C ILE A 37 4.99 -1.50 -6.65
N HIS A 38 4.25 -0.41 -6.74
CA HIS A 38 3.21 -0.24 -7.75
C HIS A 38 3.83 0.00 -9.13
N GLY A 39 3.33 -0.71 -10.15
CA GLY A 39 3.72 -0.56 -11.53
C GLY A 39 2.56 -0.07 -12.39
N GLU A 40 2.74 -0.08 -13.71
CA GLU A 40 1.70 0.31 -14.65
C GLU A 40 0.64 -0.79 -14.84
N ASN A 41 -0.47 -0.45 -15.50
CA ASN A 41 -1.50 -1.39 -15.96
C ASN A 41 -2.18 -2.20 -14.85
N ALA A 42 -2.49 -1.58 -13.72
CA ALA A 42 -3.10 -2.22 -12.54
C ALA A 42 -2.27 -3.36 -11.93
N MET A 43 -0.95 -3.37 -12.17
CA MET A 43 -0.05 -4.39 -11.65
C MET A 43 0.84 -3.85 -10.53
N SER A 44 1.11 -4.67 -9.52
CA SER A 44 2.03 -4.34 -8.43
C SER A 44 2.98 -5.51 -8.16
N ARG A 45 4.22 -5.21 -7.77
CA ARG A 45 5.18 -6.20 -7.30
C ARG A 45 5.15 -6.25 -5.78
N LEU A 46 4.93 -7.42 -5.21
CA LEU A 46 5.15 -7.69 -3.80
C LEU A 46 6.50 -8.42 -3.67
N THR A 47 7.49 -7.74 -3.10
CA THR A 47 8.87 -8.25 -3.00
C THR A 47 9.19 -8.59 -1.54
N ALA A 48 9.61 -9.83 -1.30
CA ALA A 48 10.12 -10.27 -0.01
C ALA A 48 11.65 -10.34 -0.05
N HIS A 49 12.31 -9.54 0.77
CA HIS A 49 13.74 -9.63 1.02
C HIS A 49 13.97 -10.52 2.25
N VAL A 50 14.38 -11.76 2.02
CA VAL A 50 14.51 -12.81 3.05
C VAL A 50 15.84 -13.56 2.91
N PRO A 51 16.26 -14.35 3.92
CA PRO A 51 17.46 -15.17 3.80
C PRO A 51 17.34 -16.14 2.61
N VAL A 52 18.47 -16.42 1.95
CA VAL A 52 18.47 -17.20 0.69
C VAL A 52 17.87 -18.59 0.87
N GLU A 53 18.13 -19.25 1.99
CA GLU A 53 17.58 -20.56 2.33
C GLU A 53 16.04 -20.55 2.43
N VAL A 54 15.47 -19.45 2.95
CA VAL A 54 14.02 -19.27 3.05
C VAL A 54 13.43 -18.97 1.68
N ALA A 55 14.07 -18.07 0.89
CA ALA A 55 13.63 -17.75 -0.45
C ALA A 55 13.63 -18.97 -1.38
N SER A 56 14.70 -19.78 -1.35
CA SER A 56 14.83 -21.00 -2.14
C SER A 56 13.76 -22.03 -1.77
N ALA A 57 13.52 -22.25 -0.47
CA ALA A 57 12.48 -23.18 -0.01
C ALA A 57 11.07 -22.71 -0.42
N ALA A 58 10.77 -21.41 -0.26
CA ALA A 58 9.49 -20.84 -0.66
C ALA A 58 9.26 -20.96 -2.18
N TYR A 59 10.27 -20.61 -2.98
CA TYR A 59 10.20 -20.72 -4.43
C TYR A 59 10.01 -22.17 -4.89
N ALA A 60 10.75 -23.13 -4.32
CA ALA A 60 10.61 -24.54 -4.65
C ALA A 60 9.19 -25.07 -4.35
N ARG A 61 8.59 -24.64 -3.24
CA ARG A 61 7.20 -24.98 -2.90
C ARG A 61 6.21 -24.42 -3.94
N VAL A 62 6.33 -23.13 -4.26
CA VAL A 62 5.48 -22.48 -5.28
C VAL A 62 5.62 -23.17 -6.64
N ASP A 63 6.85 -23.46 -7.05
CA ASP A 63 7.13 -24.12 -8.33
C ASP A 63 6.51 -25.53 -8.38
N GLY A 64 6.65 -26.32 -7.31
CA GLY A 64 6.05 -27.65 -7.22
C GLY A 64 4.51 -27.62 -7.36
N MET A 65 3.85 -26.66 -6.68
CA MET A 65 2.40 -26.47 -6.78
C MET A 65 1.98 -25.99 -8.18
N ALA A 66 2.72 -25.06 -8.78
CA ALA A 66 2.47 -24.60 -10.14
C ALA A 66 2.62 -25.74 -11.18
N GLN A 67 3.64 -26.59 -11.02
CA GLN A 67 3.83 -27.78 -11.86
C GLN A 67 2.67 -28.77 -11.70
N ALA A 68 2.14 -28.97 -10.49
CA ALA A 68 0.99 -29.83 -10.26
C ALA A 68 -0.25 -29.33 -11.01
N LEU A 69 -0.54 -28.02 -10.95
CA LEU A 69 -1.63 -27.40 -11.71
C LEU A 69 -1.44 -27.52 -13.22
N ARG A 70 -0.20 -27.39 -13.71
CA ARG A 70 0.11 -27.61 -15.13
C ARG A 70 -0.19 -29.05 -15.55
N ARG A 71 0.25 -30.03 -14.76
CA ARG A 71 -0.01 -31.46 -15.02
C ARG A 71 -1.49 -31.80 -14.96
N ALA A 72 -2.26 -31.09 -14.14
CA ALA A 72 -3.72 -31.20 -14.08
C ALA A 72 -4.45 -30.54 -15.29
N GLY A 73 -3.72 -30.06 -16.31
CA GLY A 73 -4.29 -29.59 -17.57
C GLY A 73 -4.46 -28.08 -17.69
N SER A 74 -3.87 -27.27 -16.81
CA SER A 74 -3.99 -25.82 -16.93
C SER A 74 -3.29 -25.26 -18.18
N SER A 75 -3.99 -24.38 -18.91
CA SER A 75 -3.49 -23.70 -20.12
C SER A 75 -2.59 -22.48 -19.85
N ARG A 76 -2.67 -21.88 -18.66
CA ARG A 76 -1.86 -20.71 -18.20
C ARG A 76 -0.37 -20.98 -18.26
N SER A 77 0.47 -19.96 -18.46
CA SER A 77 1.93 -20.09 -18.48
C SER A 77 2.49 -20.53 -17.11
N MET A 78 3.72 -21.06 -17.07
CA MET A 78 4.33 -21.43 -15.78
C MET A 78 4.51 -20.23 -14.84
N ASP A 79 4.79 -19.05 -15.40
CA ASP A 79 4.96 -17.84 -14.59
C ASP A 79 3.62 -17.31 -14.06
N GLN A 80 2.55 -17.40 -14.84
CA GLN A 80 1.18 -17.13 -14.36
C GLN A 80 0.81 -18.08 -13.23
N LEU A 81 1.06 -19.39 -13.38
CA LEU A 81 0.76 -20.38 -12.34
C LEU A 81 1.55 -20.12 -11.05
N ARG A 82 2.84 -19.76 -11.14
CA ARG A 82 3.64 -19.39 -9.96
C ARG A 82 3.12 -18.14 -9.28
N ALA A 83 2.71 -17.13 -10.05
CA ALA A 83 2.13 -15.90 -9.51
C ALA A 83 0.80 -16.17 -8.79
N ASP A 84 -0.09 -16.95 -9.41
CA ASP A 84 -1.38 -17.35 -8.84
C ASP A 84 -1.19 -18.14 -7.53
N VAL A 85 -0.34 -19.17 -7.55
CA VAL A 85 -0.02 -19.99 -6.36
C VAL A 85 0.56 -19.13 -5.24
N THR A 86 1.50 -18.24 -5.56
CA THR A 86 2.09 -17.33 -4.56
C THR A 86 1.01 -16.47 -3.92
N THR A 87 0.10 -15.94 -4.74
CA THR A 87 -1.01 -15.09 -4.27
C THR A 87 -1.97 -15.87 -3.39
N ASP A 88 -2.37 -17.09 -3.79
CA ASP A 88 -3.27 -17.93 -3.00
C ASP A 88 -2.66 -18.33 -1.66
N LEU A 89 -1.35 -18.65 -1.62
CA LEU A 89 -0.64 -18.94 -0.36
C LEU A 89 -0.60 -17.72 0.57
N LEU A 90 -0.33 -16.52 0.03
CA LEU A 90 -0.28 -15.29 0.82
C LEU A 90 -1.67 -14.85 1.33
N LEU A 91 -2.72 -15.13 0.56
CA LEU A 91 -4.10 -14.88 0.94
C LEU A 91 -4.71 -16.00 1.80
N GLY A 92 -3.92 -17.01 2.17
CA GLY A 92 -4.35 -18.07 3.08
C GLY A 92 -5.34 -19.06 2.46
N ARG A 93 -5.36 -19.21 1.14
CA ARG A 93 -6.23 -20.15 0.39
C ARG A 93 -5.60 -21.55 0.28
N ASP A 94 -4.65 -21.87 1.14
CA ASP A 94 -3.99 -23.18 1.22
C ASP A 94 -4.87 -24.18 1.99
N PRO A 95 -5.09 -25.41 1.50
CA PRO A 95 -5.82 -26.43 2.25
C PRO A 95 -5.20 -26.67 3.63
N GLY A 96 -5.95 -26.39 4.70
CA GLY A 96 -5.55 -26.69 6.08
C GLY A 96 -4.97 -25.53 6.89
N VAL A 97 -4.89 -24.31 6.35
CA VAL A 97 -4.49 -23.11 7.11
C VAL A 97 -5.70 -22.22 7.33
N THR A 98 -6.13 -22.04 8.59
CA THR A 98 -7.10 -21.00 8.96
C THR A 98 -6.37 -19.66 9.02
N ALA A 99 -6.32 -18.93 7.91
CA ALA A 99 -5.88 -17.55 7.94
C ALA A 99 -6.88 -16.71 8.75
N PRO A 100 -6.42 -15.70 9.54
CA PRO A 100 -7.35 -14.79 10.18
C PRO A 100 -8.26 -14.13 9.13
N GLU A 101 -9.58 -14.14 9.36
CA GLU A 101 -10.63 -13.65 8.44
C GLU A 101 -10.40 -12.22 7.93
N THR A 102 -9.55 -11.45 8.61
CA THR A 102 -9.21 -10.08 8.23
C THR A 102 -7.69 -9.88 8.27
N ALA A 103 -7.05 -10.01 7.12
CA ALA A 103 -5.69 -9.54 6.90
C ALA A 103 -5.65 -8.70 5.62
N ALA A 104 -5.68 -7.37 5.81
CA ALA A 104 -5.70 -6.30 4.80
C ALA A 104 -7.05 -6.04 4.11
N THR A 105 -7.72 -4.96 4.53
CA THR A 105 -8.78 -4.31 3.74
C THR A 105 -8.11 -3.44 2.68
N VAL A 106 -8.39 -3.70 1.42
CA VAL A 106 -8.06 -2.81 0.30
C VAL A 106 -9.33 -2.06 -0.07
N SER A 107 -9.25 -0.73 -0.13
CA SER A 107 -10.39 0.12 -0.47
C SER A 107 -10.31 0.53 -1.93
N LEU A 108 -11.42 0.34 -2.64
CA LEU A 108 -11.63 0.75 -4.02
C LEU A 108 -12.71 1.83 -4.04
N HIS A 109 -12.37 2.97 -4.60
CA HIS A 109 -13.24 4.12 -4.79
C HIS A 109 -13.77 4.10 -6.22
N MET A 110 -15.08 3.89 -6.34
CA MET A 110 -15.77 3.77 -7.62
C MET A 110 -16.97 4.73 -7.66
N PRO A 111 -17.06 5.63 -8.66
CA PRO A 111 -18.26 6.40 -8.92
C PRO A 111 -19.47 5.48 -9.20
N ALA A 112 -20.65 5.85 -8.73
CA ALA A 112 -21.86 5.06 -8.97
C ALA A 112 -22.18 4.89 -10.47
N SER A 113 -21.89 5.90 -11.29
CA SER A 113 -22.02 5.83 -12.74
C SER A 113 -21.13 4.74 -13.35
N THR A 114 -19.88 4.62 -12.88
CA THR A 114 -18.95 3.57 -13.33
C THR A 114 -19.37 2.18 -12.85
N ALA A 115 -19.89 2.08 -11.62
CA ALA A 115 -20.44 0.85 -11.07
C ALA A 115 -21.63 0.32 -11.89
N LEU A 116 -22.52 1.24 -12.31
CA LEU A 116 -23.71 0.95 -13.11
C LEU A 116 -23.41 0.78 -14.61
N GLY A 117 -22.17 0.95 -15.05
CA GLY A 117 -21.79 0.88 -16.47
C GLY A 117 -22.30 2.06 -17.30
N ILE A 118 -22.69 3.17 -16.66
CA ILE A 118 -23.11 4.41 -17.33
C ILE A 118 -21.88 5.14 -17.89
N THR A 119 -20.75 5.05 -17.19
CA THR A 119 -19.46 5.65 -17.56
C THR A 119 -18.32 4.64 -17.41
N ASP A 120 -17.20 4.85 -18.09
CA ASP A 120 -15.96 4.07 -17.90
C ASP A 120 -14.83 4.91 -17.30
N ASP A 121 -15.20 5.89 -16.46
CA ASP A 121 -14.23 6.67 -15.67
C ASP A 121 -13.36 5.76 -14.78
N GLY A 122 -12.10 6.13 -14.61
CA GLY A 122 -11.16 5.39 -13.78
C GLY A 122 -11.60 5.31 -12.31
N CYS A 123 -11.45 4.14 -11.70
CA CYS A 123 -11.67 3.93 -10.27
C CYS A 123 -10.34 4.08 -9.52
N THR A 124 -10.33 4.43 -8.23
CA THR A 124 -9.08 4.60 -7.46
C THR A 124 -8.93 3.51 -6.42
N LEU A 125 -7.81 2.78 -6.43
CA LEU A 125 -7.44 1.79 -5.44
C LEU A 125 -6.42 2.38 -4.45
N ASP A 126 -6.69 2.30 -3.15
CA ASP A 126 -5.82 2.81 -2.09
C ASP A 126 -4.40 2.20 -2.17
N GLY A 127 -3.37 3.05 -2.19
CA GLY A 127 -1.97 2.63 -2.34
C GLY A 127 -1.48 2.68 -3.78
N TYR A 128 -2.37 2.47 -4.75
CA TYR A 128 -2.02 2.31 -6.15
C TYR A 128 -2.32 3.55 -7.01
N GLY A 129 -3.53 4.10 -6.88
CA GLY A 129 -4.06 5.10 -7.80
C GLY A 129 -5.12 4.54 -8.75
N THR A 130 -5.20 5.07 -9.97
CA THR A 130 -6.30 4.76 -10.89
C THR A 130 -6.20 3.37 -11.51
N ILE A 131 -7.27 2.58 -11.43
CA ILE A 131 -7.45 1.30 -12.13
C ILE A 131 -8.60 1.38 -13.16
N PRO A 132 -8.55 0.59 -14.25
CA PRO A 132 -9.61 0.52 -15.25
C PRO A 132 -10.96 0.06 -14.68
N ALA A 133 -12.05 0.63 -15.21
CA ALA A 133 -13.42 0.30 -14.80
C ALA A 133 -13.78 -1.20 -14.90
N PRO A 134 -13.36 -1.98 -15.93
CA PRO A 134 -13.63 -3.41 -15.97
C PRO A 134 -13.03 -4.20 -14.80
N ILE A 135 -11.78 -3.92 -14.43
CA ILE A 135 -11.10 -4.56 -13.28
C ILE A 135 -11.79 -4.16 -11.98
N ALA A 136 -12.14 -2.88 -11.86
CA ALA A 136 -12.85 -2.37 -10.70
C ALA A 136 -14.22 -3.05 -10.53
N ARG A 137 -14.96 -3.30 -11.62
CA ARG A 137 -16.24 -4.04 -11.61
C ARG A 137 -16.06 -5.51 -11.24
N GLU A 138 -14.99 -6.16 -11.70
CA GLU A 138 -14.65 -7.54 -11.28
C GLU A 138 -14.46 -7.61 -9.76
N ILE A 139 -13.65 -6.71 -9.19
CA ILE A 139 -13.44 -6.59 -7.73
C ILE A 139 -14.76 -6.34 -7.02
N MET A 140 -15.58 -5.41 -7.53
CA MET A 140 -16.88 -5.07 -6.99
C MET A 140 -17.81 -6.30 -6.93
N THR A 141 -17.88 -7.11 -7.98
CA THR A 141 -18.75 -8.30 -8.05
C THR A 141 -18.25 -9.53 -7.29
N ASN A 142 -17.03 -9.49 -6.74
CA ASN A 142 -16.50 -10.59 -5.94
C ASN A 142 -17.35 -10.78 -4.67
N PRO A 143 -17.86 -12.00 -4.37
CA PRO A 143 -18.67 -12.24 -3.17
C PRO A 143 -17.99 -11.92 -1.83
N ALA A 144 -16.65 -11.88 -1.80
CA ALA A 144 -15.89 -11.49 -0.61
C ALA A 144 -15.78 -9.96 -0.43
N SER A 145 -16.22 -9.16 -1.42
CA SER A 145 -16.17 -7.70 -1.35
C SER A 145 -17.31 -7.15 -0.49
N THR A 146 -16.99 -6.20 0.39
CA THR A 146 -17.97 -5.45 1.18
C THR A 146 -18.11 -4.04 0.67
N TRP A 147 -19.35 -3.57 0.59
CA TRP A 147 -19.67 -2.31 -0.08
C TRP A 147 -20.10 -1.28 0.96
N ARG A 148 -19.63 -0.05 0.81
CA ARG A 148 -20.00 1.07 1.67
C ARG A 148 -20.42 2.24 0.80
N LYS A 149 -21.62 2.75 1.03
CA LYS A 149 -22.08 3.97 0.38
C LYS A 149 -21.42 5.18 1.05
N VAL A 150 -20.79 6.02 0.25
CA VAL A 150 -20.19 7.29 0.68
C VAL A 150 -20.83 8.41 -0.09
N LEU A 151 -21.38 9.40 0.61
CA LEU A 151 -21.87 10.63 -0.01
C LEU A 151 -20.71 11.63 -0.09
N CYS A 152 -20.52 12.19 -1.27
CA CYS A 152 -19.54 13.24 -1.51
C CYS A 152 -20.25 14.53 -1.87
N ASP A 153 -19.63 15.65 -1.51
CA ASP A 153 -20.05 16.97 -1.97
C ASP A 153 -19.94 17.05 -3.51
N PRO A 154 -20.98 17.47 -4.24
CA PRO A 154 -21.00 17.43 -5.69
C PRO A 154 -20.09 18.47 -6.35
N THR A 155 -19.67 19.51 -5.63
CA THR A 155 -18.82 20.59 -6.17
C THR A 155 -17.34 20.23 -6.01
N THR A 156 -16.99 19.59 -4.90
CA THR A 156 -15.61 19.31 -4.49
C THR A 156 -15.20 17.84 -4.61
N GLY A 157 -16.16 16.93 -4.74
CA GLY A 157 -15.92 15.48 -4.75
C GLY A 157 -15.41 14.91 -3.42
N THR A 158 -15.52 15.67 -2.32
CA THR A 158 -14.99 15.30 -1.00
C THR A 158 -16.05 14.61 -0.11
N PRO A 159 -15.67 13.62 0.73
CA PRO A 159 -16.61 12.99 1.65
C PRO A 159 -17.17 13.98 2.69
N THR A 160 -18.49 14.02 2.85
CA THR A 160 -19.14 14.96 3.80
C THR A 160 -18.92 14.54 5.26
N SER A 161 -18.54 15.48 6.13
CA SER A 161 -18.04 15.21 7.50
C SER A 161 -18.91 15.80 8.62
N LEU A 162 -18.84 15.19 9.82
CA LEU A 162 -19.34 15.72 11.10
C LEU A 162 -18.16 15.89 12.09
N GLY A 163 -17.91 17.12 12.60
CA GLY A 163 -16.82 17.43 13.54
C GLY A 163 -17.16 17.24 15.03
N ARG A 164 -16.17 17.06 15.91
CA ARG A 164 -16.38 16.82 17.37
C ARG A 164 -15.25 17.34 18.29
N THR A 165 -15.53 17.39 19.60
CA THR A 165 -14.66 17.89 20.69
C THR A 165 -13.91 16.80 21.49
N ARG A 166 -13.56 15.64 20.90
CA ARG A 166 -12.79 14.58 21.58
C ARG A 166 -11.49 14.27 20.84
N ARG A 167 -10.39 14.02 21.55
CA ARG A 167 -9.08 13.70 20.96
C ARG A 167 -9.07 12.46 20.04
N LYS A 168 -9.69 11.36 20.47
CA LYS A 168 -9.74 10.13 19.67
C LYS A 168 -10.83 10.27 18.60
N PRO A 169 -10.53 10.07 17.30
CA PRO A 169 -11.56 10.11 16.26
C PRO A 169 -12.52 8.93 16.45
N SER A 170 -13.80 9.16 16.16
CA SER A 170 -14.75 8.07 15.97
C SER A 170 -14.33 7.22 14.77
N THR A 171 -14.89 6.02 14.67
CA THR A 171 -14.76 5.18 13.47
C THR A 171 -15.19 5.94 12.21
N THR A 172 -16.29 6.70 12.28
CA THR A 172 -16.77 7.53 11.16
C THR A 172 -15.76 8.57 10.68
N ILE A 173 -15.17 9.36 11.58
CA ILE A 173 -14.20 10.41 11.19
C ILE A 173 -12.93 9.75 10.63
N ARG A 174 -12.48 8.66 11.25
CA ARG A 174 -11.31 7.91 10.79
C ARG A 174 -11.55 7.34 9.39
N ASP A 175 -12.73 6.76 9.14
CA ASP A 175 -13.08 6.19 7.86
C ASP A 175 -13.22 7.29 6.79
N LEU A 176 -13.84 8.43 7.11
CA LEU A 176 -13.91 9.59 6.20
C LEU A 176 -12.53 10.09 5.78
N VAL A 177 -11.60 10.24 6.72
CA VAL A 177 -10.23 10.69 6.44
C VAL A 177 -9.47 9.65 5.61
N ARG A 178 -9.65 8.36 5.89
CA ARG A 178 -9.06 7.28 5.07
C ARG A 178 -9.59 7.28 3.64
N ILE A 179 -10.90 7.41 3.49
CA ILE A 179 -11.57 7.46 2.18
C ILE A 179 -11.10 8.68 1.37
N ARG A 180 -10.94 9.83 2.03
CA ARG A 180 -10.45 11.05 1.37
C ARG A 180 -8.98 10.88 0.95
N ASP A 181 -8.14 10.44 1.88
CA ASP A 181 -6.68 10.47 1.69
C ASP A 181 -6.18 9.29 0.85
N ARG A 182 -6.79 8.10 0.98
CA ARG A 182 -6.48 6.80 0.33
C ARG A 182 -5.11 6.23 0.65
N GLU A 183 -4.12 7.11 0.79
CA GLU A 183 -2.73 6.83 1.09
C GLU A 183 -2.22 7.78 2.19
N CYS A 184 -0.99 7.54 2.63
CA CYS A 184 -0.27 8.51 3.44
C CYS A 184 -0.15 9.82 2.65
N VAL A 185 -0.61 10.94 3.23
CA VAL A 185 -0.66 12.24 2.54
C VAL A 185 0.72 12.86 2.21
N VAL A 186 1.83 12.17 2.48
CA VAL A 186 3.19 12.63 2.14
C VAL A 186 3.45 12.34 0.67
N PRO A 187 3.91 13.32 -0.14
CA PRO A 187 3.87 13.25 -1.61
C PRO A 187 4.45 11.99 -2.27
N TRP A 188 5.44 11.35 -1.65
CA TRP A 188 6.13 10.18 -2.20
C TRP A 188 5.80 8.87 -1.46
N CYS A 189 4.77 8.86 -0.61
CA CYS A 189 4.45 7.71 0.23
C CYS A 189 3.19 6.99 -0.23
N HIS A 190 3.34 5.76 -0.71
CA HIS A 190 2.23 4.92 -1.18
C HIS A 190 1.65 3.99 -0.11
N ARG A 191 1.83 4.31 1.17
CA ARG A 191 1.31 3.47 2.25
C ARG A 191 -0.22 3.62 2.27
N PRO A 192 -1.02 2.54 2.11
CA PRO A 192 -2.48 2.65 2.15
C PRO A 192 -2.99 3.23 3.47
N ALA A 193 -4.05 4.05 3.42
CA ALA A 193 -4.62 4.75 4.59
C ALA A 193 -5.18 3.80 5.67
N THR A 194 -5.49 2.55 5.32
CA THR A 194 -5.84 1.50 6.28
C THR A 194 -4.68 1.17 7.24
N HIS A 195 -3.43 1.40 6.80
CA HIS A 195 -2.21 1.20 7.58
C HIS A 195 -1.57 2.50 8.10
N THR A 196 -2.33 3.59 8.15
CA THR A 196 -1.88 4.88 8.68
C THR A 196 -2.51 5.21 10.02
N ASP A 197 -1.84 6.08 10.76
CA ASP A 197 -2.40 6.76 11.91
C ASP A 197 -3.31 7.91 11.43
N PHE A 198 -4.28 8.28 12.26
CA PHE A 198 -4.98 9.57 12.15
C PHE A 198 -4.09 10.61 12.81
N ASP A 199 -3.58 11.56 12.03
CA ASP A 199 -2.69 12.63 12.50
C ASP A 199 -3.39 13.99 12.38
N HIS A 200 -3.40 14.74 13.48
CA HIS A 200 -3.98 16.08 13.56
C HIS A 200 -3.04 17.10 12.93
N GLU A 201 -3.55 17.95 12.02
CA GLU A 201 -2.73 18.97 11.39
C GLU A 201 -2.34 20.06 12.39
N GLN A 202 -3.34 20.72 12.99
CA GLN A 202 -3.21 21.45 14.24
C GLN A 202 -3.26 20.44 15.40
N PRO A 203 -2.21 20.32 16.21
CA PRO A 203 -2.18 19.37 17.32
C PRO A 203 -3.36 19.56 18.28
N TRP A 204 -3.89 18.44 18.80
CA TRP A 204 -4.95 18.49 19.82
C TRP A 204 -4.52 19.26 21.09
N THR A 205 -3.24 19.17 21.47
CA THR A 205 -2.67 19.91 22.60
C THR A 205 -2.75 21.43 22.41
N ASP A 206 -2.81 21.87 21.16
CA ASP A 206 -2.81 23.28 20.77
C ASP A 206 -4.24 23.73 20.37
N GLY A 207 -5.26 22.98 20.82
CA GLY A 207 -6.67 23.27 20.59
C GLY A 207 -7.23 22.78 19.24
N GLY A 208 -6.46 22.03 18.46
CA GLY A 208 -6.92 21.51 17.17
C GLY A 208 -8.10 20.53 17.31
N PRO A 209 -9.22 20.74 16.58
CA PRO A 209 -10.38 19.87 16.70
C PRO A 209 -10.13 18.49 16.07
N THR A 210 -10.88 17.47 16.50
CA THR A 210 -10.90 16.19 15.80
C THR A 210 -12.01 16.21 14.77
N SER A 211 -11.65 16.47 13.53
CA SER A 211 -12.54 16.56 12.38
C SER A 211 -11.87 15.96 11.14
N ALA A 212 -12.63 15.74 10.07
CA ALA A 212 -12.02 15.37 8.79
C ALA A 212 -11.10 16.49 8.27
N THR A 213 -11.45 17.76 8.48
CA THR A 213 -10.67 18.91 8.00
C THR A 213 -9.35 19.13 8.74
N ASN A 214 -9.24 18.70 10.00
CA ASN A 214 -7.99 18.80 10.77
C ASN A 214 -7.27 17.46 10.89
N GLY A 215 -7.81 16.37 10.33
CA GLY A 215 -7.21 15.04 10.37
C GLY A 215 -6.63 14.64 9.02
N THR A 216 -5.50 13.94 9.03
CA THR A 216 -4.89 13.34 7.83
C THR A 216 -4.45 11.90 8.09
N SER A 217 -4.38 11.10 7.04
CA SER A 217 -3.80 9.76 7.03
C SER A 217 -2.28 9.87 6.89
N ARG A 218 -1.53 9.53 7.94
CA ARG A 218 -0.06 9.48 7.88
C ARG A 218 0.48 8.17 8.42
N CYS A 219 1.38 7.52 7.68
CA CYS A 219 1.98 6.27 8.15
C CYS A 219 2.80 6.52 9.42
N ARG A 220 3.01 5.48 10.23
CA ARG A 220 3.72 5.60 11.51
C ARG A 220 5.09 6.30 11.38
N HIS A 221 5.79 6.07 10.28
CA HIS A 221 7.06 6.73 9.98
C HIS A 221 6.89 8.24 9.77
N HIS A 222 6.00 8.66 8.87
CA HIS A 222 5.78 10.07 8.55
C HIS A 222 5.05 10.85 9.64
N HIS A 223 4.19 10.20 10.43
CA HIS A 223 3.59 10.79 11.63
C HIS A 223 4.67 11.15 12.65
N ARG A 224 5.66 10.26 12.88
CA ARG A 224 6.82 10.60 13.73
C ARG A 224 7.69 11.68 13.11
N LEU A 225 7.90 11.62 11.80
CA LEU A 225 8.73 12.58 11.06
C LEU A 225 8.18 14.01 11.16
N LYS A 226 6.84 14.16 11.19
CA LYS A 226 6.18 15.45 11.38
C LYS A 226 6.63 16.19 12.64
N HIS A 227 6.96 15.44 13.70
CA HIS A 227 7.43 16.00 14.96
C HIS A 227 8.96 16.13 15.03
N HIS A 228 9.68 15.67 14.00
CA HIS A 228 11.14 15.72 14.00
C HIS A 228 11.62 17.16 13.73
N PRO A 229 12.56 17.70 14.53
CA PRO A 229 13.15 19.01 14.27
C PRO A 229 13.71 19.11 12.85
N ARG A 230 13.55 20.28 12.20
CA ARG A 230 13.98 20.59 10.82
C ARG A 230 13.15 19.98 9.70
N TRP A 231 12.13 19.18 9.99
CA TRP A 231 11.10 18.84 9.01
C TRP A 231 9.92 19.78 9.20
N THR A 232 9.41 20.34 8.10
CA THR A 232 8.20 21.17 8.13
C THR A 232 7.14 20.50 7.28
N HIS A 233 5.97 20.30 7.86
CA HIS A 233 4.82 19.74 7.17
C HIS A 233 3.66 20.71 7.30
N SER A 234 2.93 20.89 6.20
CA SER A 234 1.63 21.57 6.21
C SER A 234 0.65 20.79 5.34
N HIS A 235 -0.60 20.74 5.76
CA HIS A 235 -1.69 20.21 4.95
C HIS A 235 -2.79 21.27 4.82
N ASN A 236 -3.12 21.64 3.58
CA ASN A 236 -4.23 22.53 3.28
C ASN A 236 -5.49 21.68 3.03
N PRO A 237 -6.47 21.68 3.95
CA PRO A 237 -7.65 20.84 3.84
C PRO A 237 -8.63 21.27 2.75
N THR A 238 -8.58 22.53 2.30
CA THR A 238 -9.45 23.04 1.22
C THR A 238 -9.10 22.42 -0.14
N HIS A 239 -7.81 22.18 -0.38
CA HIS A 239 -7.31 21.58 -1.62
C HIS A 239 -6.72 20.19 -1.40
N SER A 240 -6.92 19.63 -0.20
CA SER A 240 -6.28 18.39 0.27
C SER A 240 -4.80 18.29 -0.12
N THR A 241 -4.07 19.41 -0.04
CA THR A 241 -2.70 19.51 -0.54
C THR A 241 -1.71 19.47 0.60
N THR A 242 -0.74 18.55 0.53
CA THR A 242 0.31 18.43 1.53
C THR A 242 1.62 18.97 0.99
N THR A 243 2.28 19.79 1.78
CA THR A 243 3.64 20.27 1.54
C THR A 243 4.57 19.73 2.62
N VAL A 244 5.72 19.21 2.20
CA VAL A 244 6.78 18.71 3.09
C VAL A 244 8.10 19.35 2.70
N THR A 245 8.74 20.02 3.64
CA THR A 245 10.09 20.59 3.48
C THR A 245 11.09 19.77 4.29
N THR A 246 12.14 19.30 3.62
CA THR A 246 13.21 18.50 4.22
C THR A 246 14.18 19.38 5.03
N PRO A 247 15.02 18.79 5.91
CA PRO A 247 16.05 19.53 6.65
C PRO A 247 17.07 20.24 5.77
N HIS A 248 17.18 19.86 4.50
CA HIS A 248 18.06 20.48 3.52
C HIS A 248 17.37 21.60 2.71
N GLY A 249 16.12 21.95 3.05
CA GLY A 249 15.36 23.01 2.42
C GLY A 249 14.62 22.61 1.15
N THR A 250 14.69 21.34 0.72
CA THR A 250 13.93 20.86 -0.43
C THR A 250 12.46 20.74 -0.09
N THR A 251 11.58 21.33 -0.89
CA THR A 251 10.13 21.28 -0.68
C THR A 251 9.46 20.42 -1.74
N TYR A 252 8.54 19.58 -1.30
CA TYR A 252 7.69 18.75 -2.14
C TYR A 252 6.24 19.04 -1.81
N THR A 253 5.42 19.24 -2.84
CA THR A 253 4.00 19.51 -2.69
C THR A 253 3.22 18.58 -3.61
N ALA A 254 2.19 17.93 -3.08
CA ALA A 254 1.27 17.13 -3.87
C ALA A 254 -0.16 17.26 -3.33
N PRO A 255 -1.16 17.38 -4.23
CA PRO A 255 -2.56 17.26 -3.84
C PRO A 255 -2.91 15.78 -3.60
N VAL A 256 -3.87 15.55 -2.71
CA VAL A 256 -4.68 14.33 -2.69
C VAL A 256 -5.81 14.55 -3.71
N PRO A 257 -5.89 13.79 -4.82
CA PRO A 257 -6.97 13.93 -5.79
C PRO A 257 -8.36 13.80 -5.14
N PRO A 258 -9.43 14.44 -5.64
CA PRO A 258 -10.76 14.20 -5.10
C PRO A 258 -11.19 12.75 -5.32
N VAL A 259 -12.15 12.26 -4.52
CA VAL A 259 -12.64 10.87 -4.60
C VAL A 259 -13.49 10.68 -5.86
N LEU A 260 -14.34 11.67 -6.14
CA LEU A 260 -15.10 11.79 -7.37
C LEU A 260 -14.58 12.99 -8.16
N ARG A 261 -14.45 12.85 -9.48
CA ARG A 261 -14.27 14.03 -10.34
C ARG A 261 -15.60 14.79 -10.36
N PRO A 262 -15.59 16.10 -10.08
CA PRO A 262 -16.77 16.95 -10.26
C PRO A 262 -17.28 16.92 -11.70
#